data_AF-A0A9X0ACU7-F1
#
_entry.id   AF-A0A9X0ACU7-F1
#
_cell.length_a   1.000
_cell.length_b   1.000
_cell.length_c   1.000
_cell.angle_alpha   90.00
_cell.angle_beta   90.00
_cell.angle_gamma   90.00
#
_symmetry.space_group_name_H-M   'P 1'
#
loop_
_entity.id
_entity.type
_entity.pdbx_description
1 polymer ?
#
loop_
_entity_poly.entity_id
_entity_poly.type
_entity_poly.pdbx_seq_one_letter_code
_entity_poly.pdbx_strand_id
1 'polypeptide(L)'
;MTSEYQPDAQSSDVSRLCSEGPYLDFIKKLKSRNPSICKPDPKNRRIGSRVGTSRSVLLNIRPDHTVTSQHLSNVSELKPHFAQREKDDGEGKPNTSRRIYILEGLDPRFVEAYGSYFFMDPMFFIRQERNTVWDMGDVQEGFSDTPPLPSLESPEKCFRLKYREMRKFGSDFDHWRTICAVSGSHIAGIGFIGKLDCLAAVERKCSFWFRDTADNKGGWDAVILCEPPVHKVYRGHSLFPQEMKSEIFQGGYLDFIDFDVLTRDGLNGAFDGPPRTCMFDDLCFYFEHHSPLLFEMEGATPALIASAFLKKIIASHYMKLIDYFEIIVQRLRRAEWRLSRQTDWQDYKSWPEKREQWSSLQYTHRLLSEYCSDIQSIIQTLRIPSSQLSSPSSSPSPSQPTHYLSSILDFPLIHSSLSNLYTRVSTIITSTQGLSSIVANREALHEARLSVREAKNSKTLTFVGLVFIPLAYTCALFSMSDEYRPGGRGFWVYWVTALPLMVLVFGVTWGMQRGWDEVGRWGWGSLRGNEGVGSGKKGN
;
A
#
# COMPACT_ATOMS: atom_id res chain seq x y z
N MET A 1 -14.18 -19.84 25.97
CA MET A 1 -15.22 -18.87 26.32
C MET A 1 -14.77 -17.50 25.86
N THR A 2 -15.02 -17.23 24.59
CA THR A 2 -14.74 -15.95 23.91
C THR A 2 -15.92 -15.03 24.20
N SER A 3 -15.76 -14.10 25.14
CA SER A 3 -16.72 -13.01 25.33
C SER A 3 -16.70 -12.16 24.07
N GLU A 4 -17.74 -12.27 23.24
CA GLU A 4 -18.02 -11.29 22.21
C GLU A 4 -18.19 -9.93 22.88
N TYR A 5 -17.25 -9.04 22.63
CA TYR A 5 -17.40 -7.63 22.96
C TYR A 5 -18.45 -7.06 21.99
N GLN A 6 -19.70 -6.96 22.46
CA GLN A 6 -20.74 -6.17 21.80
C GLN A 6 -20.46 -4.69 22.12
N PRO A 7 -20.10 -3.85 21.13
CA PRO A 7 -20.13 -2.41 21.35
C PRO A 7 -21.60 -1.99 21.51
N ASP A 8 -21.88 -1.19 22.53
CA ASP A 8 -23.20 -0.67 22.85
C ASP A 8 -23.91 -0.07 21.61
N ALA A 9 -24.83 -0.84 21.04
CA ALA A 9 -25.59 -0.50 19.84
C ALA A 9 -26.74 0.51 20.10
N GLN A 10 -26.59 1.41 21.07
CA GLN A 10 -27.66 2.37 21.46
C GLN A 10 -27.22 3.82 21.66
N SER A 11 -25.94 4.16 21.46
CA SER A 11 -25.56 5.57 21.23
C SER A 11 -25.82 5.88 19.77
N SER A 12 -26.71 6.84 19.45
CA SER A 12 -27.01 7.20 18.06
C SER A 12 -25.73 7.38 17.23
N ASP A 13 -25.49 6.55 16.19
CA ASP A 13 -24.22 6.43 15.45
C ASP A 13 -23.54 7.75 14.98
N VAL A 14 -24.30 8.85 14.96
CA VAL A 14 -23.87 10.19 14.52
C VAL A 14 -23.24 11.02 15.64
N SER A 15 -23.52 10.73 16.92
CA SER A 15 -22.90 11.43 18.07
C SER A 15 -21.38 11.24 18.13
N ARG A 16 -20.87 10.23 17.42
CA ARG A 16 -19.43 9.99 17.22
C ARG A 16 -18.77 11.05 16.35
N LEU A 17 -19.47 11.59 15.35
CA LEU A 17 -18.91 12.60 14.44
C LEU A 17 -19.03 14.00 15.03
N CYS A 18 -20.12 14.28 15.74
CA CYS A 18 -20.50 15.61 16.15
C CYS A 18 -21.15 15.59 17.54
N SER A 19 -20.74 16.51 18.43
CA SER A 19 -21.34 16.64 19.75
C SER A 19 -22.77 17.19 19.67
N GLU A 20 -23.51 17.20 20.80
CA GLU A 20 -24.85 17.78 20.84
C GLU A 20 -24.85 19.27 20.46
N GLY A 21 -25.75 19.64 19.54
CA GLY A 21 -25.94 21.00 19.06
C GLY A 21 -26.78 21.08 17.78
N PRO A 22 -26.99 22.30 17.24
CA PRO A 22 -27.78 22.52 16.03
C PRO A 22 -27.25 21.78 14.80
N TYR A 23 -25.93 21.58 14.68
CA TYR A 23 -25.37 20.91 13.52
C TYR A 23 -25.62 19.39 13.57
N LEU A 24 -25.59 18.76 14.74
CA LEU A 24 -26.02 17.37 14.90
C LEU A 24 -27.46 17.14 14.40
N ASP A 25 -28.38 18.04 14.68
CA ASP A 25 -29.76 17.92 14.21
C ASP A 25 -29.89 18.13 12.70
N PHE A 26 -29.04 18.98 12.12
CA PHE A 26 -28.90 19.08 10.67
C PHE A 26 -28.38 17.77 10.05
N ILE A 27 -27.35 17.15 10.63
CA ILE A 27 -26.82 15.85 10.16
C ILE A 27 -27.90 14.76 10.22
N LYS A 28 -28.68 14.70 11.31
CA LYS A 28 -29.77 13.71 11.46
C LYS A 28 -30.81 13.83 10.33
N LYS A 29 -31.14 15.04 9.88
CA LYS A 29 -32.08 15.27 8.76
C LYS A 29 -31.52 14.77 7.42
N LEU A 30 -30.20 14.76 7.24
CA LEU A 30 -29.55 14.35 5.99
C LEU A 30 -29.33 12.84 5.84
N LYS A 31 -29.59 12.05 6.90
CA LYS A 31 -29.40 10.58 6.88
C LYS A 31 -30.12 9.86 5.74
N SER A 32 -31.36 10.26 5.43
CA SER A 32 -32.14 9.63 4.36
C SER A 32 -31.60 9.94 2.96
N ARG A 33 -30.94 11.09 2.81
CA ARG A 33 -30.34 11.52 1.54
C ARG A 33 -28.96 10.92 1.32
N ASN A 34 -28.24 10.65 2.40
CA ASN A 34 -26.87 10.21 2.33
C ASN A 34 -26.61 9.03 3.28
N PRO A 35 -26.59 7.79 2.74
CA PRO A 35 -26.40 6.59 3.54
C PRO A 35 -25.02 6.51 4.19
N SER A 36 -24.02 7.23 3.66
CA SER A 36 -22.66 7.27 4.20
C SER A 36 -22.57 7.96 5.57
N ILE A 37 -23.60 8.72 5.97
CA ILE A 37 -23.67 9.38 7.29
C ILE A 37 -24.01 8.38 8.40
N CYS A 38 -24.72 7.31 8.07
CA CYS A 38 -25.38 6.47 9.06
C CYS A 38 -24.43 5.63 9.89
N LYS A 39 -23.27 5.23 9.35
CA LYS A 39 -22.37 4.28 10.00
C LYS A 39 -20.93 4.77 10.05
N PRO A 40 -20.18 4.46 11.14
CA PRO A 40 -18.74 4.67 11.20
C PRO A 40 -18.01 3.86 10.13
N ASP A 41 -16.78 4.28 9.83
CA ASP A 41 -15.85 3.41 9.11
C ASP A 41 -15.62 2.12 9.94
N PRO A 42 -15.86 0.92 9.37
CA PRO A 42 -15.66 -0.35 10.07
C PRO A 42 -14.23 -0.51 10.62
N LYS A 43 -13.23 0.07 9.96
CA LYS A 43 -11.82 0.03 10.40
C LYS A 43 -11.54 0.94 11.58
N ASN A 44 -12.40 1.94 11.80
CA ASN A 44 -12.30 2.89 12.90
C ASN A 44 -12.98 2.39 14.18
N ARG A 45 -13.56 1.18 14.22
CA ARG A 45 -14.22 0.60 15.42
C ARG A 45 -13.34 0.55 16.67
N ARG A 46 -12.02 0.52 16.49
CA ARG A 46 -11.04 0.46 17.59
C ARG A 46 -10.59 1.85 18.07
N ILE A 47 -10.96 2.91 17.37
CA ILE A 47 -10.52 4.27 17.73
C ILE A 47 -11.24 4.67 19.01
N GLY A 48 -10.46 5.11 20.01
CA GLY A 48 -11.01 5.64 21.26
C GLY A 48 -11.67 7.02 21.06
N SER A 49 -12.00 7.69 22.16
CA SER A 49 -12.53 9.05 22.08
C SER A 49 -11.52 10.00 21.41
N ARG A 50 -11.99 10.79 20.44
CA ARG A 50 -11.22 11.87 19.78
C ARG A 50 -11.32 13.20 20.53
N VAL A 51 -11.99 13.20 21.69
CA VAL A 51 -12.18 14.39 22.50
C VAL A 51 -10.83 14.84 23.06
N GLY A 52 -10.47 16.09 22.79
CA GLY A 52 -9.22 16.71 23.24
C GLY A 52 -8.01 16.44 22.36
N THR A 53 -8.17 15.77 21.21
CA THR A 53 -7.08 15.51 20.27
C THR A 53 -6.99 16.53 19.14
N SER A 54 -7.81 17.58 19.18
CA SER A 54 -7.89 18.61 18.14
C SER A 54 -7.42 19.96 18.62
N ARG A 55 -6.79 20.70 17.71
CA ARG A 55 -6.41 22.10 17.88
C ARG A 55 -6.75 22.87 16.61
N SER A 56 -6.99 24.17 16.75
CA SER A 56 -7.30 25.04 15.63
C SER A 56 -6.43 26.28 15.63
N VAL A 57 -6.17 26.83 14.45
CA VAL A 57 -5.61 28.17 14.28
C VAL A 57 -6.52 28.99 13.37
N LEU A 58 -6.66 30.27 13.67
CA LEU A 58 -7.23 31.26 12.77
C LEU A 58 -6.08 32.11 12.23
N LEU A 59 -5.95 32.14 10.90
CA LEU A 59 -5.05 33.03 10.18
C LEU A 59 -5.88 34.12 9.52
N ASN A 60 -5.66 35.37 9.89
CA ASN A 60 -6.29 36.51 9.26
C ASN A 60 -5.27 37.24 8.38
N ILE A 61 -5.51 37.22 7.07
CA ILE A 61 -4.69 37.89 6.08
C ILE A 61 -5.15 39.34 5.96
N ARG A 62 -4.26 40.25 6.32
CA ARG A 62 -4.50 41.69 6.26
C ARG A 62 -4.39 42.21 4.81
N PRO A 63 -4.88 43.42 4.53
CA PRO A 63 -4.75 44.05 3.21
C PRO A 63 -3.30 44.25 2.76
N ASP A 64 -2.35 44.34 3.70
CA ASP A 64 -0.90 44.42 3.45
C ASP A 64 -0.25 43.04 3.17
N HIS A 65 -1.06 42.00 3.02
CA HIS A 65 -0.66 40.60 2.81
C HIS A 65 0.07 39.94 3.99
N THR A 66 0.19 40.64 5.12
CA THR A 66 0.71 40.05 6.37
C THR A 66 -0.36 39.20 7.04
N VAL A 67 0.09 38.18 7.78
CA VAL A 67 -0.81 37.25 8.46
C VAL A 67 -0.73 37.47 9.96
N THR A 68 -1.89 37.47 10.59
CA THR A 68 -2.01 37.39 12.05
C THR A 68 -2.59 36.04 12.43
N SER A 69 -1.90 35.32 13.31
CA SER A 69 -2.34 34.03 13.80
C SER A 69 -2.94 34.13 15.20
N GLN A 70 -4.03 33.42 15.41
CA GLN A 70 -4.66 33.23 16.71
C GLN A 70 -4.87 31.73 16.93
N HIS A 71 -4.14 31.17 17.89
CA HIS A 71 -4.28 29.78 18.28
C HIS A 71 -5.52 29.58 19.16
N LEU A 72 -6.41 28.70 18.72
CA LEU A 72 -7.66 28.34 19.36
C LEU A 72 -7.55 26.86 19.76
N SER A 73 -6.87 26.60 20.87
CA SER A 73 -6.61 25.23 21.32
C SER A 73 -7.85 24.60 21.94
N ASN A 74 -8.77 25.42 22.45
CA ASN A 74 -9.97 24.97 23.14
C ASN A 74 -11.24 25.44 22.43
N VAL A 75 -12.26 24.57 22.42
CA VAL A 75 -13.60 24.91 21.88
C VAL A 75 -14.23 26.08 22.62
N SER A 76 -13.89 26.28 23.90
CA SER A 76 -14.35 27.40 24.72
C SER A 76 -13.88 28.77 24.20
N GLU A 77 -12.77 28.84 23.46
CA GLU A 77 -12.28 30.06 22.82
C GLU A 77 -12.88 30.24 21.42
N LEU A 78 -13.16 29.12 20.73
CA LEU A 78 -13.71 29.09 19.38
C LEU A 78 -15.19 29.51 19.33
N LYS A 79 -16.02 29.04 20.27
CA LYS A 79 -17.47 29.34 20.30
C LYS A 79 -17.77 30.84 20.44
N PRO A 80 -17.13 31.60 21.36
CA PRO A 80 -17.31 33.05 21.44
C PRO A 80 -16.89 33.78 20.15
N HIS A 81 -15.81 33.32 19.50
CA HIS A 81 -15.37 33.90 18.24
C HIS A 81 -16.43 33.75 17.13
N PHE A 82 -17.00 32.55 16.96
CA PHE A 82 -18.09 32.35 15.99
C PHE A 82 -19.38 33.08 16.38
N ALA A 83 -19.73 33.15 17.67
CA ALA A 83 -20.89 33.90 18.13
C ALA A 83 -20.75 35.41 17.86
N GLN A 84 -19.54 35.97 18.02
CA GLN A 84 -19.28 37.36 17.67
C GLN A 84 -19.41 37.59 16.16
N ARG A 85 -18.90 36.65 15.35
CA ARG A 85 -19.02 36.72 13.89
C ARG A 85 -20.47 36.61 13.42
N GLU A 86 -21.25 35.72 14.00
CA GLU A 86 -22.68 35.60 13.71
C GLU A 86 -23.43 36.89 14.02
N LYS A 87 -23.09 37.57 15.12
CA LYS A 87 -23.62 38.92 15.42
C LYS A 87 -23.19 39.94 14.38
N ASP A 88 -21.91 39.98 14.00
CA ASP A 88 -21.41 40.93 13.00
C ASP A 88 -22.08 40.71 11.63
N ASP A 89 -22.25 39.45 11.23
CA ASP A 89 -22.91 39.05 10.00
C ASP A 89 -24.42 39.40 10.06
N GLY A 90 -25.07 39.23 11.22
CA GLY A 90 -26.47 39.63 11.46
C GLY A 90 -26.70 41.14 11.53
N GLU A 91 -25.70 41.91 11.98
CA GLU A 91 -25.68 43.38 11.96
C GLU A 91 -25.35 43.95 10.56
N GLY A 92 -25.11 43.10 9.56
CA GLY A 92 -24.80 43.51 8.19
C GLY A 92 -23.42 44.19 8.06
N LYS A 93 -22.49 43.93 8.99
CA LYS A 93 -21.13 44.44 8.87
C LYS A 93 -20.43 43.71 7.71
N PRO A 94 -19.88 44.44 6.73
CA PRO A 94 -19.26 43.81 5.58
C PRO A 94 -18.04 42.99 6.00
N ASN A 95 -18.01 41.71 5.61
CA ASN A 95 -16.82 40.90 5.81
C ASN A 95 -15.76 41.27 4.77
N THR A 96 -14.80 42.11 5.17
CA THR A 96 -13.65 42.48 4.34
C THR A 96 -12.41 41.62 4.65
N SER A 97 -12.50 40.72 5.62
CA SER A 97 -11.37 39.91 6.07
C SER A 97 -11.20 38.66 5.21
N ARG A 98 -9.94 38.25 5.02
CA ARG A 98 -9.54 37.03 4.33
C ARG A 98 -9.02 36.05 5.38
N ARG A 99 -9.82 35.03 5.72
CA ARG A 99 -9.55 34.16 6.87
C ARG A 99 -9.33 32.72 6.45
N ILE A 100 -8.31 32.10 7.05
CA ILE A 100 -8.04 30.67 6.91
C ILE A 100 -8.11 30.05 8.30
N TYR A 101 -9.00 29.08 8.45
CA TYR A 101 -9.10 28.25 9.64
C TYR A 101 -8.40 26.93 9.36
N ILE A 102 -7.38 26.60 10.15
CA ILE A 102 -6.72 25.29 10.06
C ILE A 102 -7.15 24.51 11.29
N LEU A 103 -7.82 23.37 11.08
CA LEU A 103 -8.28 22.46 12.12
C LEU A 103 -7.50 21.14 12.01
N GLU A 104 -6.80 20.76 13.07
CA GLU A 104 -6.15 19.46 13.18
C GLU A 104 -7.06 18.48 13.96
N GLY A 105 -7.29 17.30 13.40
CA GLY A 105 -8.10 16.26 14.02
C GLY A 105 -9.61 16.45 13.88
N LEU A 106 -10.36 15.50 14.42
CA LEU A 106 -11.81 15.39 14.30
C LEU A 106 -12.48 15.22 15.68
N ASP A 107 -12.16 16.09 16.64
CA ASP A 107 -12.90 16.17 17.90
C ASP A 107 -14.36 16.59 17.63
N PRO A 108 -15.37 15.80 18.07
CA PRO A 108 -16.78 16.08 17.82
C PRO A 108 -17.25 17.48 18.26
N ARG A 109 -16.60 18.06 19.27
CA ARG A 109 -16.90 19.41 19.79
C ARG A 109 -16.45 20.52 18.83
N PHE A 110 -15.33 20.31 18.14
CA PHE A 110 -14.88 21.21 17.08
C PHE A 110 -15.77 21.06 15.84
N VAL A 111 -16.15 19.82 15.48
CA VAL A 111 -17.07 19.57 14.36
C VAL A 111 -18.40 20.28 14.55
N GLU A 112 -18.98 20.24 15.76
CA GLU A 112 -20.20 21.00 16.06
C GLU A 112 -19.97 22.51 15.94
N ALA A 113 -18.89 23.06 16.51
CA ALA A 113 -18.64 24.51 16.45
C ALA A 113 -18.42 25.05 15.03
N TYR A 114 -17.68 24.32 14.19
CA TYR A 114 -17.49 24.67 12.78
C TYR A 114 -18.76 24.43 11.96
N GLY A 115 -19.40 23.29 12.16
CA GLY A 115 -20.61 22.91 11.46
C GLY A 115 -21.79 23.84 11.75
N SER A 116 -21.96 24.28 12.99
CA SER A 116 -23.04 25.18 13.38
C SER A 116 -22.90 26.59 12.81
N TYR A 117 -21.67 27.07 12.62
CA TYR A 117 -21.44 28.40 12.06
C TYR A 117 -21.42 28.39 10.53
N PHE A 118 -20.71 27.45 9.91
CA PHE A 118 -20.57 27.41 8.45
C PHE A 118 -21.66 26.62 7.73
N PHE A 119 -22.41 25.75 8.44
CA PHE A 119 -23.37 24.81 7.87
C PHE A 119 -22.81 24.03 6.67
N MET A 120 -21.58 23.53 6.82
CA MET A 120 -20.91 22.72 5.79
C MET A 120 -21.67 21.42 5.53
N ASP A 121 -21.55 20.87 4.33
CA ASP A 121 -22.02 19.51 4.05
C ASP A 121 -21.30 18.52 5.00
N PRO A 122 -22.02 17.68 5.78
CA PRO A 122 -21.41 16.70 6.68
C PRO A 122 -20.43 15.75 5.99
N MET A 123 -20.53 15.59 4.66
CA MET A 123 -19.56 14.83 3.88
C MET A 123 -18.14 15.38 3.95
N PHE A 124 -17.96 16.67 4.24
CA PHE A 124 -16.65 17.26 4.49
C PHE A 124 -15.91 16.53 5.64
N PHE A 125 -16.58 16.37 6.79
CA PHE A 125 -16.00 15.70 7.95
C PHE A 125 -15.98 14.17 7.80
N ILE A 126 -17.02 13.59 7.20
CA ILE A 126 -17.13 12.13 7.02
C ILE A 126 -16.06 11.62 6.05
N ARG A 127 -15.81 12.31 4.93
CA ARG A 127 -14.76 11.92 3.99
C ARG A 127 -13.36 12.07 4.60
N GLN A 128 -13.16 13.01 5.51
CA GLN A 128 -11.90 13.10 6.25
C GLN A 128 -11.72 11.91 7.19
N GLU A 129 -12.78 11.45 7.83
CA GLU A 129 -12.73 10.35 8.79
C GLU A 129 -12.46 8.97 8.16
N ARG A 130 -12.98 8.76 6.94
CA ARG A 130 -12.96 7.45 6.26
C ARG A 130 -11.63 7.15 5.61
N ASN A 131 -11.13 5.93 5.79
CA ASN A 131 -9.79 5.48 5.37
C ASN A 131 -9.80 4.54 4.14
N THR A 132 -10.97 4.01 3.77
CA THR A 132 -11.25 3.04 2.69
C THR A 132 -10.11 2.16 2.15
N VAL A 133 -10.22 0.86 2.46
CA VAL A 133 -10.00 -0.23 1.47
C VAL A 133 -11.18 -1.17 1.70
N TRP A 134 -12.11 -1.27 0.75
CA TRP A 134 -13.28 -2.14 0.84
C TRP A 134 -12.85 -3.56 1.24
N ASP A 135 -13.13 -3.98 2.48
CA ASP A 135 -13.00 -5.38 2.87
C ASP A 135 -14.33 -6.08 2.60
N MET A 136 -14.29 -7.30 2.08
CA MET A 136 -15.50 -8.05 1.74
C MET A 136 -16.38 -8.31 2.99
N GLY A 137 -15.78 -8.30 4.19
CA GLY A 137 -16.52 -8.34 5.45
C GLY A 137 -17.40 -7.11 5.70
N ASP A 138 -17.01 -5.93 5.19
CA ASP A 138 -17.69 -4.66 5.45
C ASP A 138 -18.96 -4.49 4.60
N VAL A 139 -19.05 -5.20 3.46
CA VAL A 139 -20.21 -5.17 2.54
C VAL A 139 -21.47 -5.72 3.20
N GLN A 140 -21.34 -6.65 4.15
CA GLN A 140 -22.48 -7.24 4.86
C GLN A 140 -23.15 -6.25 5.83
N GLU A 141 -22.49 -5.15 6.20
CA GLU A 141 -22.95 -4.25 7.26
C GLU A 141 -23.75 -3.04 6.78
N GLY A 142 -24.19 -2.96 5.51
CA GLY A 142 -24.95 -1.80 5.02
C GLY A 142 -24.14 -0.49 5.05
N PHE A 143 -22.82 -0.59 5.00
CA PHE A 143 -21.89 0.52 4.86
C PHE A 143 -21.86 1.01 3.40
N SER A 144 -21.86 2.33 3.21
CA SER A 144 -21.72 2.97 1.90
C SER A 144 -20.61 4.01 1.98
N ASP A 145 -19.64 3.98 1.06
CA ASP A 145 -18.64 5.04 0.85
C ASP A 145 -18.68 5.59 -0.58
N THR A 146 -19.88 5.66 -1.16
CA THR A 146 -20.04 6.10 -2.54
C THR A 146 -19.66 7.58 -2.65
N PRO A 147 -18.71 7.94 -3.54
CA PRO A 147 -18.39 9.34 -3.80
C PRO A 147 -19.57 10.05 -4.49
N PRO A 148 -19.69 11.38 -4.33
CA PRO A 148 -20.70 12.15 -5.06
C PRO A 148 -20.43 12.11 -6.57
N LEU A 149 -21.45 12.46 -7.36
CA LEU A 149 -21.29 12.57 -8.81
C LEU A 149 -20.23 13.63 -9.15
N PRO A 150 -19.35 13.39 -10.15
CA PRO A 150 -18.32 14.34 -10.54
C PRO A 150 -18.83 15.73 -10.95
N SER A 151 -20.10 15.83 -11.37
CA SER A 151 -20.78 17.09 -11.71
C SER A 151 -21.09 17.96 -10.49
N LEU A 152 -21.21 17.36 -9.30
CA LEU A 152 -21.50 18.06 -8.04
C LEU A 152 -20.24 18.51 -7.30
N GLU A 153 -19.09 17.90 -7.58
CA GLU A 153 -17.83 18.33 -7.00
C GLU A 153 -17.40 19.68 -7.61
N SER A 154 -16.90 20.60 -6.79
CA SER A 154 -16.32 21.84 -7.27
C SER A 154 -15.01 22.10 -6.53
N PRO A 155 -13.86 22.08 -7.23
CA PRO A 155 -12.55 22.28 -6.59
C PRO A 155 -12.39 23.68 -5.97
N GLU A 156 -13.23 24.65 -6.37
CA GLU A 156 -13.25 25.99 -5.79
C GLU A 156 -14.03 26.05 -4.47
N LYS A 157 -14.92 25.09 -4.20
CA LYS A 157 -15.74 25.06 -2.99
C LYS A 157 -15.23 24.07 -1.96
N CYS A 158 -14.93 22.84 -2.38
CA CYS A 158 -14.54 21.78 -1.46
C CYS A 158 -13.80 20.67 -2.18
N PHE A 159 -12.73 20.16 -1.58
CA PHE A 159 -12.05 18.96 -2.06
C PHE A 159 -11.35 18.22 -0.91
N ARG A 160 -10.99 16.96 -1.14
CA ARG A 160 -10.15 16.15 -0.24
C ARG A 160 -8.99 15.58 -1.02
N LEU A 161 -7.78 15.75 -0.50
CA LEU A 161 -6.56 15.20 -1.07
C LEU A 161 -6.01 14.12 -0.12
N LYS A 162 -5.66 12.97 -0.68
CA LYS A 162 -5.00 11.86 0.03
C LYS A 162 -3.53 11.82 -0.38
N TYR A 163 -2.65 11.71 0.60
CA TYR A 163 -1.20 11.70 0.38
C TYR A 163 -0.49 10.75 1.32
N ARG A 164 0.79 10.50 1.05
CA ARG A 164 1.63 9.57 1.82
C ARG A 164 2.75 10.33 2.50
N GLU A 165 2.78 10.27 3.81
CA GLU A 165 3.82 10.88 4.62
C GLU A 165 4.86 9.82 5.00
N MET A 166 6.10 10.00 4.57
CA MET A 166 7.20 9.06 4.82
C MET A 166 7.79 9.26 6.23
N ARG A 167 7.65 8.26 7.11
CA ARG A 167 8.12 8.32 8.50
C ARG A 167 8.89 7.08 8.93
N LYS A 168 9.87 7.28 9.81
CA LYS A 168 10.68 6.24 10.44
C LYS A 168 10.23 5.98 11.88
N PHE A 169 9.80 4.77 12.20
CA PHE A 169 9.22 4.31 13.45
C PHE A 169 10.15 3.43 14.32
N GLY A 170 11.42 3.26 13.93
CA GLY A 170 12.39 2.44 14.67
C GLY A 170 12.14 0.92 14.62
N SER A 171 12.85 0.17 15.48
CA SER A 171 12.74 -1.30 15.59
C SER A 171 11.39 -1.77 16.12
N ASP A 172 10.62 -0.88 16.73
CA ASP A 172 9.30 -1.17 17.31
C ASP A 172 8.23 -1.39 16.22
N PHE A 173 8.56 -1.09 14.96
CA PHE A 173 7.70 -1.33 13.81
C PHE A 173 7.84 -2.77 13.31
N ASP A 174 7.05 -3.67 13.90
CA ASP A 174 7.12 -5.12 13.72
C ASP A 174 5.89 -5.73 13.05
N HIS A 175 4.88 -4.91 12.71
CA HIS A 175 3.61 -5.40 12.20
C HIS A 175 3.08 -4.61 11.00
N TRP A 176 2.66 -5.33 9.96
CA TRP A 176 2.10 -4.78 8.72
C TRP A 176 0.68 -4.21 8.88
N ARG A 177 -0.05 -4.67 9.90
CA ARG A 177 -1.34 -4.10 10.33
C ARG A 177 -1.09 -3.10 11.45
N THR A 178 -0.60 -1.92 11.10
CA THR A 178 -0.45 -0.81 12.06
C THR A 178 -1.36 0.34 11.64
N ILE A 179 -2.13 0.86 12.59
CA ILE A 179 -3.12 1.92 12.37
C ILE A 179 -2.89 3.02 13.40
N CYS A 180 -2.97 4.28 12.99
CA CYS A 180 -2.94 5.42 13.90
C CYS A 180 -4.15 5.39 14.84
N ALA A 181 -3.92 5.44 16.16
CA ALA A 181 -4.98 5.33 17.15
C ALA A 181 -5.91 6.55 17.19
N VAL A 182 -5.49 7.69 16.66
CA VAL A 182 -6.27 8.94 16.66
C VAL A 182 -7.04 9.11 15.35
N SER A 183 -6.35 9.09 14.21
CA SER A 183 -6.96 9.31 12.89
C SER A 183 -7.55 8.04 12.26
N GLY A 184 -7.10 6.86 12.68
CA GLY A 184 -7.45 5.59 12.01
C GLY A 184 -6.66 5.30 10.74
N SER A 185 -5.74 6.19 10.37
CA SER A 185 -4.99 6.07 9.12
C SER A 185 -4.07 4.85 9.14
N HIS A 186 -4.00 4.13 8.03
CA HIS A 186 -3.13 2.97 7.89
C HIS A 186 -1.66 3.41 7.78
N ILE A 187 -0.79 2.68 8.47
CA ILE A 187 0.66 2.86 8.45
C ILE A 187 1.23 1.71 7.63
N ALA A 188 1.41 1.95 6.33
CA ALA A 188 1.92 0.96 5.41
C ALA A 188 3.43 0.86 5.56
N GLY A 189 3.91 -0.22 6.16
CA GLY A 189 5.35 -0.50 6.21
C GLY A 189 5.93 -0.60 4.82
N ILE A 190 7.05 0.05 4.56
CA ILE A 190 7.71 -0.04 3.25
C ILE A 190 9.16 -0.47 3.44
N GLY A 191 9.59 -1.45 2.66
CA GLY A 191 10.91 -2.07 2.77
C GLY A 191 10.89 -3.52 2.28
N PHE A 192 11.94 -4.28 2.60
CA PHE A 192 12.05 -5.71 2.29
C PHE A 192 11.60 -6.56 3.50
N ILE A 193 10.86 -7.65 3.26
CA ILE A 193 10.01 -8.30 4.27
C ILE A 193 10.72 -8.98 5.48
N GLY A 194 12.05 -9.04 5.55
CA GLY A 194 12.82 -9.57 6.69
C GLY A 194 13.52 -8.53 7.57
N LYS A 195 13.71 -7.32 7.05
CA LYS A 195 14.02 -6.11 7.81
C LYS A 195 12.95 -5.14 7.37
N LEU A 196 11.85 -5.03 8.13
CA LEU A 196 11.04 -3.82 8.07
C LEU A 196 12.08 -2.71 8.24
N ASP A 197 12.48 -2.11 7.11
CA ASP A 197 13.10 -0.80 7.14
C ASP A 197 12.15 -0.06 8.04
N CYS A 198 12.66 0.55 9.09
CA CYS A 198 11.85 1.15 10.12
C CYS A 198 10.97 2.29 9.56
N LEU A 199 10.72 2.35 8.26
CA LEU A 199 10.05 3.30 7.42
C LEU A 199 8.65 2.81 7.08
N ALA A 200 7.71 3.73 7.10
CA ALA A 200 6.36 3.51 6.63
C ALA A 200 5.86 4.73 5.85
N ALA A 201 5.00 4.48 4.87
CA ALA A 201 4.14 5.50 4.30
C ALA A 201 2.89 5.55 5.15
N VAL A 202 2.77 6.63 5.94
CA VAL A 202 1.55 6.92 6.68
C VAL A 202 0.55 7.50 5.70
N GLU A 203 -0.63 6.87 5.62
CA GLU A 203 -1.74 7.46 4.90
C GLU A 203 -2.20 8.74 5.57
N ARG A 204 -2.31 9.83 4.81
CA ARG A 204 -2.79 11.12 5.30
C ARG A 204 -3.86 11.68 4.38
N LYS A 205 -4.77 12.45 4.96
CA LYS A 205 -5.82 13.17 4.24
C LYS A 205 -5.83 14.62 4.66
N CYS A 206 -6.12 15.50 3.71
CA CYS A 206 -6.46 16.89 4.00
C CYS A 206 -7.69 17.29 3.22
N SER A 207 -8.65 17.92 3.89
CA SER A 207 -9.86 18.44 3.27
C SER A 207 -9.83 19.96 3.28
N PHE A 208 -10.26 20.56 2.18
CA PHE A 208 -10.36 22.00 2.01
C PHE A 208 -11.81 22.37 1.74
N TRP A 209 -12.27 23.44 2.37
CA TRP A 209 -13.58 24.04 2.14
C TRP A 209 -13.42 25.56 2.01
N PHE A 210 -14.20 26.17 1.13
CA PHE A 210 -14.12 27.59 0.82
C PHE A 210 -15.50 28.20 0.66
N ARG A 211 -15.65 29.40 1.21
CA ARG A 211 -16.84 30.24 1.05
C ARG A 211 -16.40 31.68 0.77
N ASP A 212 -16.87 32.18 -0.35
CA ASP A 212 -16.83 33.61 -0.64
C ASP A 212 -17.96 34.32 0.11
N THR A 213 -17.72 35.56 0.54
CA THR A 213 -18.78 36.36 1.17
C THR A 213 -19.68 36.96 0.10
N ALA A 214 -20.99 36.92 0.34
CA ALA A 214 -22.00 37.35 -0.64
C ALA A 214 -21.91 38.84 -1.02
N ASP A 215 -21.14 39.64 -0.26
CA ASP A 215 -21.13 41.09 -0.35
C ASP A 215 -20.25 41.66 -1.47
N ASN A 216 -19.55 40.83 -2.26
CA ASN A 216 -18.59 41.26 -3.30
C ASN A 216 -17.50 42.24 -2.80
N LYS A 217 -17.29 42.34 -1.49
CA LYS A 217 -16.30 43.22 -0.84
C LYS A 217 -14.93 42.56 -0.65
N GLY A 218 -14.72 41.38 -1.23
CA GLY A 218 -13.42 40.71 -1.33
C GLY A 218 -12.95 39.95 -0.08
N GLY A 219 -13.81 39.79 0.93
CA GLY A 219 -13.56 38.91 2.07
C GLY A 219 -14.01 37.47 1.80
N TRP A 220 -13.32 36.51 2.39
CA TRP A 220 -13.62 35.10 2.22
C TRP A 220 -13.14 34.29 3.42
N ASP A 221 -13.77 33.14 3.64
CA ASP A 221 -13.39 32.19 4.68
C ASP A 221 -13.01 30.84 4.04
N ALA A 222 -11.85 30.31 4.42
CA ALA A 222 -11.41 28.97 4.04
C ALA A 222 -11.19 28.11 5.28
N VAL A 223 -11.54 26.82 5.20
CA VAL A 223 -11.32 25.84 6.27
C VAL A 223 -10.46 24.71 5.71
N ILE A 224 -9.32 24.45 6.33
CA ILE A 224 -8.42 23.34 6.04
C ILE A 224 -8.46 22.37 7.21
N LEU A 225 -8.74 21.10 6.93
CA LEU A 225 -8.80 20.02 7.90
C LEU A 225 -7.62 19.09 7.68
N CYS A 226 -6.78 18.96 8.70
CA CYS A 226 -5.55 18.16 8.70
C CYS A 226 -5.64 16.99 9.69
N GLU A 227 -4.86 15.94 9.44
CA GLU A 227 -4.73 14.84 10.39
C GLU A 227 -3.64 15.10 11.44
N PRO A 228 -3.85 14.63 12.69
CA PRO A 228 -2.87 14.78 13.75
C PRO A 228 -1.63 13.89 13.53
N PRO A 229 -0.49 14.25 14.14
CA PRO A 229 0.73 13.45 14.12
C PRO A 229 0.54 12.06 14.72
N VAL A 230 1.34 11.08 14.25
CA VAL A 230 1.31 9.72 14.81
C VAL A 230 2.08 9.68 16.12
N HIS A 231 1.37 9.51 17.24
CA HIS A 231 1.97 9.26 18.55
C HIS A 231 1.56 7.93 19.17
N LYS A 232 0.35 7.47 18.85
CA LYS A 232 -0.23 6.23 19.36
C LYS A 232 -0.73 5.37 18.21
N VAL A 233 -0.49 4.07 18.28
CA VAL A 233 -0.85 3.12 17.23
C VAL A 233 -1.52 1.87 17.79
N TYR A 234 -2.44 1.31 17.01
CA TYR A 234 -2.92 -0.06 17.20
C TYR A 234 -2.09 -1.01 16.33
N ARG A 235 -1.50 -2.04 16.96
CA ARG A 235 -0.70 -3.06 16.29
C ARG A 235 -1.49 -4.37 16.17
N GLY A 236 -1.62 -4.89 14.95
CA GLY A 236 -2.27 -6.18 14.67
C GLY A 236 -3.71 -6.25 15.19
N HIS A 237 -3.95 -7.18 16.10
CA HIS A 237 -5.24 -7.37 16.77
C HIS A 237 -5.26 -6.83 18.21
N SER A 238 -4.25 -6.05 18.62
CA SER A 238 -4.23 -5.42 19.94
C SER A 238 -5.45 -4.53 20.14
N LEU A 239 -6.09 -4.69 21.30
CA LEU A 239 -7.21 -3.86 21.75
C LEU A 239 -6.74 -2.53 22.36
N PHE A 240 -5.46 -2.46 22.77
CA PHE A 240 -4.90 -1.28 23.44
C PHE A 240 -3.96 -0.50 22.53
N PRO A 241 -4.04 0.84 22.51
CA PRO A 241 -3.12 1.68 21.77
C PRO A 241 -1.76 1.71 22.47
N GLN A 242 -0.69 1.79 21.68
CA GLN A 242 0.68 1.79 22.18
C GLN A 242 1.39 3.04 21.68
N GLU A 243 2.23 3.63 22.52
CA GLU A 243 3.04 4.78 22.11
C GLU A 243 4.10 4.32 21.11
N MET A 244 4.27 5.12 20.07
CA MET A 244 5.24 4.84 19.03
C MET A 244 5.92 6.12 18.61
N LYS A 245 7.24 6.16 18.77
CA LYS A 245 8.04 7.28 18.30
C LYS A 245 8.17 7.20 16.79
N SER A 246 8.02 8.34 16.13
CA SER A 246 8.18 8.46 14.69
C SER A 246 9.05 9.67 14.37
N GLU A 247 10.01 9.49 13.48
CA GLU A 247 10.90 10.50 12.93
C GLU A 247 10.59 10.71 11.45
N ILE A 248 10.97 11.87 10.93
CA ILE A 248 10.76 12.19 9.51
C ILE A 248 11.81 11.46 8.66
N PHE A 249 11.41 10.88 7.54
CA PHE A 249 12.36 10.22 6.64
C PHE A 249 13.24 11.24 5.91
N GLN A 250 14.56 11.16 6.12
CA GLN A 250 15.57 12.00 5.45
C GLN A 250 15.29 13.51 5.52
N GLY A 251 14.83 14.01 6.67
CA GLY A 251 14.54 15.44 6.87
C GLY A 251 13.22 15.91 6.24
N GLY A 252 12.47 15.05 5.55
CA GLY A 252 11.13 15.33 5.03
C GLY A 252 11.11 15.70 3.57
N TYR A 253 10.06 16.43 3.18
CA TYR A 253 9.90 16.90 1.81
C TYR A 253 10.80 18.12 1.55
N LEU A 254 11.24 18.26 0.29
CA LEU A 254 12.02 19.40 -0.16
C LEU A 254 11.15 20.66 -0.22
N ASP A 255 11.68 21.79 0.25
CA ASP A 255 10.95 23.05 0.17
C ASP A 255 10.66 23.43 -1.29
N PHE A 256 9.52 24.09 -1.50
CA PHE A 256 9.02 24.44 -2.83
C PHE A 256 9.07 25.95 -3.10
N ILE A 257 9.52 26.75 -2.13
CA ILE A 257 9.80 28.17 -2.35
C ILE A 257 11.09 28.30 -3.15
N ASP A 258 11.03 29.06 -4.25
CA ASP A 258 12.17 29.27 -5.14
C ASP A 258 13.31 30.00 -4.40
N PHE A 259 14.54 29.54 -4.61
CA PHE A 259 15.74 30.16 -4.04
C PHE A 259 15.89 31.62 -4.50
N ASP A 260 15.54 31.94 -5.73
CA ASP A 260 15.58 33.31 -6.26
C ASP A 260 14.58 34.21 -5.53
N VAL A 261 13.46 33.65 -5.04
CA VAL A 261 12.47 34.38 -4.25
C VAL A 261 12.96 34.57 -2.80
N LEU A 262 13.61 33.56 -2.22
CA LEU A 262 14.20 33.65 -0.88
C LEU A 262 15.34 34.66 -0.79
N THR A 263 16.09 34.86 -1.88
CA THR A 263 17.25 35.76 -1.93
C THR A 263 16.92 37.19 -2.37
N ARG A 264 15.65 37.49 -2.69
CA ARG A 264 15.22 38.86 -3.02
C ARG A 264 15.38 39.78 -1.80
N ASP A 265 16.06 40.91 -2.01
CA ASP A 265 16.27 41.96 -1.01
C ASP A 265 14.94 42.37 -0.33
N GLY A 266 14.84 42.16 0.98
CA GLY A 266 13.67 42.52 1.80
C GLY A 266 12.95 41.34 2.47
N LEU A 267 13.19 40.10 2.04
CA LEU A 267 12.67 38.87 2.67
C LEU A 267 13.71 38.21 3.60
N ASN A 268 14.56 39.01 4.26
CA ASN A 268 15.60 38.56 5.22
C ASN A 268 15.06 37.88 6.50
N GLY A 269 13.83 37.35 6.50
CA GLY A 269 13.15 36.86 7.70
C GLY A 269 13.25 35.36 7.97
N ALA A 270 13.37 34.50 6.96
CA ALA A 270 13.35 33.05 7.20
C ALA A 270 14.08 32.27 6.10
N PHE A 271 15.41 32.15 6.22
CA PHE A 271 16.14 31.03 5.61
C PHE A 271 15.81 29.69 6.29
N ASP A 272 15.14 29.75 7.43
CA ASP A 272 14.66 28.58 8.14
C ASP A 272 13.55 27.91 7.32
N GLY A 273 13.62 26.59 7.21
CA GLY A 273 12.57 25.81 6.57
C GLY A 273 11.42 25.51 7.53
N PRO A 274 10.31 24.95 7.01
CA PRO A 274 9.20 24.50 7.84
C PRO A 274 9.65 23.43 8.86
N PRO A 275 8.94 23.31 9.99
CA PRO A 275 9.26 22.33 11.04
C PRO A 275 9.09 20.88 10.58
N ARG A 276 8.21 20.60 9.60
CA ARG A 276 7.92 19.28 9.01
C ARG A 276 7.40 18.26 10.04
N THR A 277 6.84 18.73 11.15
CA THR A 277 6.29 17.92 12.24
C THR A 277 4.91 17.38 11.91
N CYS A 278 4.06 18.19 11.29
CA CYS A 278 2.73 17.83 10.78
C CYS A 278 2.24 18.89 9.78
N MET A 279 1.22 18.54 8.98
CA MET A 279 0.63 19.46 8.01
C MET A 279 0.12 20.76 8.65
N PHE A 280 -0.40 20.69 9.88
CA PHE A 280 -0.90 21.87 10.59
C PHE A 280 0.22 22.89 10.84
N ASP A 281 1.34 22.45 11.40
CA ASP A 281 2.47 23.35 11.73
C ASP A 281 3.13 23.87 10.44
N ASP A 282 3.24 23.04 9.40
CA ASP A 282 3.82 23.44 8.10
C ASP A 282 2.96 24.51 7.40
N LEU A 283 1.63 24.35 7.41
CA LEU A 283 0.73 25.36 6.85
C LEU A 283 0.82 26.69 7.63
N CYS A 284 0.86 26.64 8.96
CA CYS A 284 1.04 27.85 9.78
C CYS A 284 2.33 28.56 9.39
N PHE A 285 3.43 27.82 9.28
CA PHE A 285 4.73 28.35 8.87
C PHE A 285 4.66 29.06 7.51
N TYR A 286 4.12 28.42 6.47
CA TYR A 286 4.07 29.01 5.13
C TYR A 286 3.15 30.23 5.05
N PHE A 287 1.99 30.20 5.70
CA PHE A 287 1.12 31.38 5.70
C PHE A 287 1.71 32.55 6.49
N GLU A 288 2.38 32.30 7.62
CA GLU A 288 2.98 33.36 8.42
C GLU A 288 4.19 34.01 7.73
N HIS A 289 5.04 33.23 7.07
CA HIS A 289 6.31 33.71 6.51
C HIS A 289 6.24 34.05 5.01
N HIS A 290 5.36 33.38 4.25
CA HIS A 290 5.35 33.43 2.78
C HIS A 290 4.02 33.85 2.16
N SER A 291 3.03 34.31 2.94
CA SER A 291 1.73 34.79 2.45
C SER A 291 1.80 35.81 1.28
N PRO A 292 2.73 36.80 1.24
CA PRO A 292 2.80 37.76 0.15
C PRO A 292 2.93 37.11 -1.24
N LEU A 293 3.62 35.97 -1.34
CA LEU A 293 3.85 35.24 -2.59
C LEU A 293 2.56 34.71 -3.22
N LEU A 294 1.52 34.48 -2.41
CA LEU A 294 0.22 34.00 -2.92
C LEU A 294 -0.51 35.06 -3.75
N PHE A 295 -0.22 36.35 -3.51
CA PHE A 295 -0.89 37.47 -4.16
C PHE A 295 -0.14 37.98 -5.40
N GLU A 296 1.06 37.47 -5.67
CA GLU A 296 1.78 37.70 -6.94
C GLU A 296 1.14 36.94 -8.11
N MET A 297 0.21 36.02 -7.83
CA MET A 297 -0.51 35.24 -8.83
C MET A 297 -1.63 36.07 -9.50
N GLU A 298 -1.30 36.76 -10.60
CA GLU A 298 -2.29 37.49 -11.40
C GLU A 298 -3.45 36.58 -11.85
N GLY A 299 -4.68 37.04 -11.62
CA GLY A 299 -5.90 36.33 -12.04
C GLY A 299 -6.24 35.07 -11.21
N ALA A 300 -5.54 34.80 -10.12
CA ALA A 300 -5.84 33.65 -9.26
C ALA A 300 -7.20 33.78 -8.55
N THR A 301 -7.96 32.70 -8.52
CA THR A 301 -9.18 32.64 -7.73
C THR A 301 -8.86 32.68 -6.24
N PRO A 302 -9.70 33.29 -5.39
CA PRO A 302 -9.48 33.29 -3.94
C PRO A 302 -9.33 31.89 -3.33
N ALA A 303 -10.06 30.91 -3.87
CA ALA A 303 -9.93 29.51 -3.48
C ALA A 303 -8.56 28.92 -3.83
N LEU A 304 -7.94 29.32 -4.96
CA LEU A 304 -6.60 28.91 -5.33
C LEU A 304 -5.56 29.51 -4.38
N ILE A 305 -5.67 30.80 -4.05
CA ILE A 305 -4.82 31.50 -3.07
C ILE A 305 -4.84 30.77 -1.72
N ALA A 306 -6.03 30.46 -1.20
CA ALA A 306 -6.19 29.79 0.09
C ALA A 306 -5.69 28.33 0.10
N SER A 307 -5.59 27.68 -1.06
CA SER A 307 -5.23 26.25 -1.17
C SER A 307 -3.84 25.97 -1.77
N ALA A 308 -3.11 26.99 -2.22
CA ALA A 308 -1.85 26.80 -2.95
C ALA A 308 -0.80 26.08 -2.11
N PHE A 309 -0.53 26.54 -0.88
CA PHE A 309 0.46 25.90 0.01
C PHE A 309 0.07 24.46 0.36
N LEU A 310 -1.21 24.20 0.63
CA LEU A 310 -1.71 22.84 0.89
C LEU A 310 -1.39 21.89 -0.28
N LYS A 311 -1.69 22.31 -1.51
CA LYS A 311 -1.43 21.49 -2.70
C LYS A 311 0.07 21.28 -2.91
N LYS A 312 0.90 22.29 -2.67
CA LYS A 312 2.36 22.21 -2.81
C LYS A 312 3.02 21.30 -1.78
N ILE A 313 2.64 21.40 -0.50
CA ILE A 313 3.14 20.47 0.54
C ILE A 313 2.80 19.02 0.16
N ILE A 314 1.58 18.78 -0.31
CA ILE A 314 1.14 17.45 -0.75
C ILE A 314 1.95 16.96 -1.96
N ALA A 315 2.16 17.81 -2.97
CA ALA A 315 2.98 17.47 -4.13
C ALA A 315 4.43 17.12 -3.70
N SER A 316 5.02 17.89 -2.78
CA SER A 316 6.36 17.64 -2.26
C SER A 316 6.47 16.32 -1.48
N HIS A 317 5.43 15.92 -0.74
CA HIS A 317 5.39 14.58 -0.11
C HIS A 317 5.43 13.45 -1.14
N TYR A 318 4.71 13.59 -2.26
CA TYR A 318 4.77 12.60 -3.33
C TYR A 318 6.11 12.56 -4.06
N MET A 319 6.80 13.69 -4.20
CA MET A 319 8.17 13.70 -4.70
C MET A 319 9.11 12.91 -3.78
N LYS A 320 8.94 13.04 -2.45
CA LYS A 320 9.71 12.25 -1.49
C LYS A 320 9.39 10.76 -1.55
N LEU A 321 8.14 10.41 -1.82
CA LEU A 321 7.70 9.05 -2.06
C LEU A 321 8.37 8.46 -3.32
N ILE A 322 8.38 9.20 -4.43
CA ILE A 322 9.02 8.80 -5.69
C ILE A 322 10.52 8.52 -5.49
N ASP A 323 11.25 9.44 -4.83
CA ASP A 323 12.67 9.30 -4.51
C ASP A 323 12.96 7.97 -3.78
N TYR A 324 12.15 7.64 -2.78
CA TYR A 324 12.26 6.37 -2.07
C TYR A 324 12.02 5.16 -2.97
N PHE A 325 10.95 5.16 -3.78
CA PHE A 325 10.64 4.02 -4.64
C PHE A 325 11.65 3.84 -5.77
N GLU A 326 12.29 4.90 -6.24
CA GLU A 326 13.41 4.80 -7.19
C GLU A 326 14.57 3.97 -6.59
N ILE A 327 14.92 4.22 -5.33
CA ILE A 327 15.93 3.42 -4.60
C ILE A 327 15.50 1.96 -4.49
N ILE A 328 14.22 1.70 -4.17
CA ILE A 328 13.69 0.34 -4.08
C ILE A 328 13.74 -0.38 -5.42
N VAL A 329 13.35 0.27 -6.51
CA VAL A 329 13.42 -0.31 -7.87
C VAL A 329 14.86 -0.65 -8.24
N GLN A 330 15.82 0.21 -7.93
CA GLN A 330 17.24 -0.08 -8.17
C GLN A 330 17.73 -1.31 -7.37
N ARG A 331 17.28 -1.46 -6.12
CA ARG A 331 17.58 -2.65 -5.30
C ARG A 331 16.94 -3.91 -5.86
N LEU A 332 15.67 -3.85 -6.27
CA LEU A 332 14.95 -4.97 -6.88
C LEU A 332 15.62 -5.42 -8.19
N ARG A 333 16.04 -4.46 -9.03
CA ARG A 333 16.78 -4.75 -10.26
C ARG A 333 18.11 -5.45 -9.98
N ARG A 334 18.80 -5.09 -8.90
CA ARG A 334 20.03 -5.80 -8.48
C ARG A 334 19.73 -7.24 -8.08
N ALA A 335 18.59 -7.51 -7.44
CA ALA A 335 18.18 -8.87 -7.09
C ALA A 335 17.84 -9.69 -8.35
N GLU A 336 17.09 -9.12 -9.29
CA GLU A 336 16.84 -9.72 -10.61
C GLU A 336 18.15 -10.02 -11.36
N TRP A 337 19.11 -9.11 -11.31
CA TRP A 337 20.40 -9.30 -11.99
C TRP A 337 21.17 -10.52 -11.46
N ARG A 338 21.11 -10.79 -10.15
CA ARG A 338 21.70 -12.01 -9.56
C ARG A 338 21.01 -13.29 -10.08
N LEU A 339 19.70 -13.22 -10.28
CA LEU A 339 18.93 -14.31 -10.91
C LEU A 339 19.27 -14.49 -12.39
N SER A 340 19.86 -13.52 -13.08
CA SER A 340 20.19 -13.71 -14.51
C SER A 340 21.52 -14.45 -14.73
N ARG A 341 22.42 -14.52 -13.74
CA ARG A 341 23.84 -14.86 -13.96
C ARG A 341 24.20 -16.25 -13.49
N GLN A 342 24.58 -17.14 -14.42
CA GLN A 342 24.84 -18.58 -14.18
C GLN A 342 25.83 -18.89 -13.03
N THR A 343 26.78 -18.00 -12.75
CA THR A 343 27.80 -18.15 -11.70
C THR A 343 27.27 -17.92 -10.28
N ASP A 344 26.32 -17.01 -10.13
CA ASP A 344 25.85 -16.54 -8.81
C ASP A 344 24.68 -17.40 -8.29
N TRP A 345 24.22 -18.36 -9.10
CA TRP A 345 23.14 -19.30 -8.74
C TRP A 345 23.53 -20.29 -7.65
N GLN A 346 24.82 -20.60 -7.49
CA GLN A 346 25.26 -21.56 -6.45
C GLN A 346 25.15 -20.97 -5.04
N ASP A 347 25.32 -19.65 -4.91
CA ASP A 347 25.06 -18.90 -3.67
C ASP A 347 23.57 -18.62 -3.47
N TYR A 348 22.77 -18.66 -4.55
CA TYR A 348 21.31 -18.50 -4.54
C TYR A 348 20.56 -19.78 -4.10
N LYS A 349 21.06 -20.48 -3.08
CA LYS A 349 20.48 -21.72 -2.54
C LYS A 349 19.52 -21.52 -1.37
N SER A 350 19.45 -20.34 -0.74
CA SER A 350 18.53 -20.08 0.38
C SER A 350 17.11 -19.75 -0.11
N TRP A 351 16.25 -20.77 -0.22
CA TRP A 351 14.80 -20.63 -0.50
C TRP A 351 14.06 -19.55 0.34
N PRO A 352 14.40 -19.29 1.61
CA PRO A 352 13.78 -18.23 2.41
C PRO A 352 13.99 -16.82 1.82
N GLU A 353 15.22 -16.50 1.39
CA GLU A 353 15.55 -15.20 0.79
C GLU A 353 14.84 -15.01 -0.56
N LYS A 354 14.64 -16.10 -1.33
CA LYS A 354 13.85 -16.08 -2.57
C LYS A 354 12.43 -15.61 -2.27
N ARG A 355 11.73 -16.28 -1.36
CA ARG A 355 10.32 -15.98 -1.01
C ARG A 355 10.16 -14.54 -0.52
N GLU A 356 11.13 -14.05 0.25
CA GLU A 356 11.13 -12.69 0.77
C GLU A 356 11.24 -11.64 -0.35
N GLN A 357 12.19 -11.80 -1.28
CA GLN A 357 12.35 -10.92 -2.44
C GLN A 357 11.08 -10.89 -3.29
N TRP A 358 10.49 -12.07 -3.51
CA TRP A 358 9.22 -12.24 -4.24
C TRP A 358 8.06 -11.49 -3.59
N SER A 359 7.88 -11.69 -2.29
CA SER A 359 6.83 -11.00 -1.54
C SER A 359 7.02 -9.48 -1.54
N SER A 360 8.28 -9.01 -1.44
CA SER A 360 8.61 -7.58 -1.43
C SER A 360 8.30 -6.93 -2.78
N LEU A 361 8.63 -7.61 -3.88
CA LEU A 361 8.34 -7.16 -5.24
C LEU A 361 6.83 -7.05 -5.53
N GLN A 362 6.04 -8.05 -5.14
CA GLN A 362 4.59 -8.01 -5.25
C GLN A 362 3.98 -6.89 -4.39
N TYR A 363 4.52 -6.72 -3.18
CA TYR A 363 4.10 -5.67 -2.26
C TYR A 363 4.39 -4.27 -2.81
N THR A 364 5.59 -4.02 -3.34
CA THR A 364 5.96 -2.77 -4.01
C THR A 364 5.04 -2.48 -5.21
N HIS A 365 4.74 -3.49 -6.03
CA HIS A 365 3.82 -3.35 -7.16
C HIS A 365 2.42 -2.91 -6.72
N ARG A 366 1.88 -3.55 -5.67
CA ARG A 366 0.59 -3.19 -5.09
C ARG A 366 0.57 -1.74 -4.57
N LEU A 367 1.60 -1.34 -3.83
CA LEU A 367 1.71 0.03 -3.30
C LEU A 367 1.80 1.08 -4.42
N LEU A 368 2.62 0.84 -5.45
CA LEU A 368 2.71 1.76 -6.59
C LEU A 368 1.38 1.90 -7.33
N SER A 369 0.65 0.79 -7.52
CA SER A 369 -0.69 0.83 -8.11
C SER A 369 -1.67 1.68 -7.28
N GLU A 370 -1.64 1.54 -5.96
CA GLU A 370 -2.46 2.34 -5.04
C GLU A 370 -2.10 3.83 -5.14
N TYR A 371 -0.80 4.16 -5.13
CA TYR A 371 -0.34 5.55 -5.21
C TYR A 371 -0.61 6.22 -6.55
N CYS A 372 -0.53 5.47 -7.67
CA CYS A 372 -0.99 5.93 -8.97
C CYS A 372 -2.49 6.28 -8.93
N SER A 373 -3.31 5.43 -8.32
CA SER A 373 -4.74 5.68 -8.15
C SER A 373 -5.03 6.89 -7.26
N ASP A 374 -4.27 7.07 -6.17
CA ASP A 374 -4.41 8.22 -5.27
C ASP A 374 -4.16 9.55 -6.01
N ILE A 375 -3.08 9.62 -6.79
CA ILE A 375 -2.76 10.81 -7.60
C ILE A 375 -3.78 11.03 -8.72
N GLN A 376 -4.22 9.96 -9.39
CA GLN A 376 -5.25 10.06 -10.41
C GLN A 376 -6.55 10.65 -9.82
N SER A 377 -6.92 10.25 -8.60
CA SER A 377 -8.04 10.85 -7.88
C SER A 377 -7.80 12.32 -7.58
N ILE A 378 -6.59 12.73 -7.20
CA ILE A 378 -6.26 14.15 -6.97
C ILE A 378 -6.44 14.97 -8.25
N ILE A 379 -5.90 14.49 -9.38
CA ILE A 379 -6.02 15.14 -10.70
C ILE A 379 -7.49 15.33 -11.07
N GLN A 380 -8.31 14.30 -10.86
CA GLN A 380 -9.76 14.36 -11.14
C GLN A 380 -10.49 15.33 -10.21
N THR A 381 -10.25 15.26 -8.90
CA THR A 381 -10.89 16.13 -7.91
C THR A 381 -10.53 17.60 -8.12
N LEU A 382 -9.27 17.90 -8.48
CA LEU A 382 -8.82 19.26 -8.79
C LEU A 382 -9.17 19.71 -10.22
N ARG A 383 -9.72 18.83 -11.05
CA ARG A 383 -10.06 19.07 -12.47
C ARG A 383 -8.89 19.62 -13.29
N ILE A 384 -7.70 19.06 -13.10
CA ILE A 384 -6.50 19.49 -13.83
C ILE A 384 -6.63 19.02 -15.30
N PRO A 385 -6.48 19.91 -16.30
CA PRO A 385 -6.61 19.54 -17.72
C PRO A 385 -5.54 18.53 -18.15
N SER A 386 -5.95 17.40 -18.74
CA SER A 386 -5.02 16.37 -19.22
C SER A 386 -4.34 16.71 -20.55
N SER A 387 -4.84 17.71 -21.29
CA SER A 387 -4.43 18.02 -22.67
C SER A 387 -3.09 18.73 -22.82
N GLN A 388 -2.50 19.26 -21.74
CA GLN A 388 -1.24 20.02 -21.82
C GLN A 388 0.03 19.14 -21.87
N LEU A 389 -0.06 17.83 -21.62
CA LEU A 389 1.11 16.92 -21.69
C LEU A 389 1.31 16.24 -23.05
N SER A 390 0.31 16.27 -23.94
CA SER A 390 0.25 15.35 -25.10
C SER A 390 0.36 16.01 -26.48
N SER A 391 0.67 17.31 -26.59
CA SER A 391 0.80 17.97 -27.91
C SER A 391 1.87 19.07 -27.94
N PRO A 392 3.04 18.82 -28.56
CA PRO A 392 4.02 19.86 -28.88
C PRO A 392 3.64 20.72 -30.10
N SER A 393 2.52 20.44 -30.77
CA SER A 393 2.25 20.91 -32.14
C SER A 393 1.12 21.94 -32.28
N SER A 394 0.49 22.39 -31.20
CA SER A 394 -0.38 23.57 -31.24
C SER A 394 0.36 24.71 -30.55
N SER A 395 0.77 25.71 -31.34
CA SER A 395 1.39 26.95 -30.85
C SER A 395 0.70 27.40 -29.56
N PRO A 396 1.43 27.56 -28.45
CA PRO A 396 0.85 28.23 -27.29
C PRO A 396 0.54 29.65 -27.75
N SER A 397 -0.73 30.04 -27.73
CA SER A 397 -1.03 31.44 -27.45
C SER A 397 -0.26 31.80 -26.17
N PRO A 398 0.27 33.02 -26.02
CA PRO A 398 1.05 33.41 -24.85
C PRO A 398 0.12 33.54 -23.63
N SER A 399 -0.43 32.42 -23.15
CA SER A 399 -0.95 32.30 -21.81
C SER A 399 0.23 32.50 -20.88
N GLN A 400 0.12 33.52 -20.02
CA GLN A 400 1.13 33.95 -19.06
C GLN A 400 1.86 32.76 -18.42
N PRO A 401 3.17 32.90 -18.12
CA PRO A 401 3.91 31.87 -17.38
C PRO A 401 3.13 31.52 -16.11
N THR A 402 2.71 30.27 -16.00
CA THR A 402 1.90 29.81 -14.88
C THR A 402 2.74 29.95 -13.63
N HIS A 403 2.28 30.75 -12.65
CA HIS A 403 3.03 30.99 -11.43
C HIS A 403 3.45 29.66 -10.78
N TYR A 404 4.69 29.59 -10.27
CA TYR A 404 5.26 28.32 -9.79
C TYR A 404 4.45 27.69 -8.64
N LEU A 405 3.70 28.48 -7.87
CA LEU A 405 2.78 27.97 -6.82
C LEU A 405 1.52 27.26 -7.37
N SER A 406 1.28 27.33 -8.68
CA SER A 406 0.22 26.55 -9.33
C SER A 406 0.56 25.06 -9.35
N SER A 407 -0.44 24.23 -9.04
CA SER A 407 -0.30 22.77 -9.03
C SER A 407 -0.68 22.08 -10.34
N ILE A 408 -0.92 22.87 -11.40
CA ILE A 408 -1.37 22.37 -12.71
C ILE A 408 -0.31 21.43 -13.33
N LEU A 409 0.98 21.71 -13.12
CA LEU A 409 2.08 20.91 -13.65
C LEU A 409 2.52 19.78 -12.70
N ASP A 410 2.45 19.99 -11.39
CA ASP A 410 3.05 19.06 -10.42
C ASP A 410 2.38 17.67 -10.45
N PHE A 411 1.06 17.62 -10.28
CA PHE A 411 0.35 16.35 -10.14
C PHE A 411 0.42 15.47 -11.40
N PRO A 412 0.27 16.00 -12.63
CA PRO A 412 0.50 15.22 -13.85
C PRO A 412 1.92 14.67 -13.98
N LEU A 413 2.95 15.45 -13.62
CA LEU A 413 4.34 14.99 -13.64
C LEU A 413 4.62 13.90 -12.59
N ILE A 414 4.06 14.06 -11.39
CA ILE A 414 4.10 13.06 -10.33
C ILE A 414 3.42 11.76 -10.81
N HIS A 415 2.23 11.87 -11.44
CA HIS A 415 1.51 10.71 -11.99
C HIS A 415 2.34 9.98 -13.04
N SER A 416 2.92 10.71 -13.99
CA SER A 416 3.80 10.14 -15.02
C SER A 416 5.00 9.41 -14.42
N SER A 417 5.63 10.00 -13.40
CA SER A 417 6.79 9.42 -12.72
C SER A 417 6.44 8.14 -11.95
N LEU A 418 5.32 8.13 -11.22
CA LEU A 418 4.82 6.94 -10.53
C LEU A 418 4.40 5.84 -11.52
N SER A 419 3.78 6.21 -12.64
CA SER A 419 3.41 5.27 -13.71
C SER A 419 4.65 4.61 -14.33
N ASN A 420 5.73 5.38 -14.56
CA ASN A 420 7.00 4.84 -15.02
C ASN A 420 7.63 3.87 -13.99
N LEU A 421 7.59 4.21 -12.69
CA LEU A 421 8.02 3.29 -11.64
C LEU A 421 7.19 2.00 -11.64
N TYR A 422 5.87 2.11 -11.78
CA TYR A 422 4.96 0.96 -11.85
C TYR A 422 5.27 0.04 -13.04
N THR A 423 5.46 0.59 -14.25
CA THR A 423 5.79 -0.20 -15.44
C THR A 423 7.16 -0.86 -15.33
N ARG A 424 8.15 -0.17 -14.75
CA ARG A 424 9.47 -0.75 -14.46
C ARG A 424 9.36 -1.92 -13.50
N VAL A 425 8.61 -1.78 -12.40
CA VAL A 425 8.38 -2.90 -11.47
C VAL A 425 7.65 -4.05 -12.16
N SER A 426 6.58 -3.79 -12.93
CA SER A 426 5.85 -4.81 -13.68
C SER A 426 6.74 -5.60 -14.64
N THR A 427 7.71 -4.92 -15.27
CA THR A 427 8.70 -5.56 -16.13
C THR A 427 9.61 -6.49 -15.33
N ILE A 428 10.12 -6.03 -14.18
CA ILE A 428 10.92 -6.84 -13.25
C ILE A 428 10.13 -8.05 -12.75
N ILE A 429 8.83 -7.88 -12.45
CA ILE A 429 7.95 -9.00 -12.04
C ILE A 429 7.93 -10.07 -13.14
N THR A 430 7.68 -9.64 -14.38
CA THR A 430 7.54 -10.55 -15.52
C THR A 430 8.83 -11.30 -15.82
N SER A 431 9.98 -10.60 -15.81
CA SER A 431 11.29 -11.22 -16.05
C SER A 431 11.68 -12.18 -14.92
N THR A 432 11.46 -11.79 -13.67
CA THR A 432 11.74 -12.64 -12.49
C THR A 432 10.85 -13.89 -12.52
N GLN A 433 9.59 -13.78 -13.00
CA GLN A 433 8.66 -14.91 -13.09
C GLN A 433 9.15 -15.93 -14.13
N GLY A 434 9.60 -15.43 -15.28
CA GLY A 434 10.29 -16.24 -16.29
C GLY A 434 11.49 -16.99 -15.70
N LEU A 435 12.41 -16.27 -15.04
CA LEU A 435 13.60 -16.86 -14.42
C LEU A 435 13.26 -17.91 -13.35
N SER A 436 12.28 -17.65 -12.47
CA SER A 436 11.91 -18.61 -11.43
C SER A 436 11.22 -19.86 -11.97
N SER A 437 10.45 -19.76 -13.05
CA SER A 437 9.90 -20.96 -13.71
C SER A 437 11.01 -21.88 -14.25
N ILE A 438 12.09 -21.30 -14.80
CA ILE A 438 13.25 -22.05 -15.30
C ILE A 438 13.97 -22.75 -14.13
N VAL A 439 14.08 -22.08 -12.98
CA VAL A 439 14.67 -22.65 -11.76
C VAL A 439 13.87 -23.83 -11.25
N ALA A 440 12.55 -23.65 -11.09
CA ALA A 440 11.67 -24.71 -10.60
C ALA A 440 11.72 -25.94 -11.52
N ASN A 441 11.71 -25.73 -12.85
CA ASN A 441 11.85 -26.81 -13.81
C ASN A 441 13.20 -27.53 -13.69
N ARG A 442 14.29 -26.80 -13.44
CA ARG A 442 15.61 -27.39 -13.28
C ARG A 442 15.75 -28.17 -11.97
N GLU A 443 15.19 -27.66 -10.87
CA GLU A 443 15.14 -28.36 -9.57
C GLU A 443 14.34 -29.66 -9.70
N ALA A 444 13.16 -29.62 -10.32
CA ALA A 444 12.36 -30.80 -10.61
C ALA A 444 13.10 -31.81 -11.50
N LEU A 445 13.82 -31.33 -12.54
CA LEU A 445 14.65 -32.20 -13.37
C LEU A 445 15.82 -32.82 -12.60
N HIS A 446 16.42 -32.08 -11.66
CA HIS A 446 17.50 -32.59 -10.83
C HIS A 446 16.99 -33.67 -9.87
N GLU A 447 15.89 -33.43 -9.17
CA GLU A 447 15.23 -34.41 -8.31
C GLU A 447 14.80 -35.66 -9.09
N ALA A 448 14.23 -35.48 -10.29
CA ALA A 448 13.89 -36.59 -11.17
C ALA A 448 15.13 -37.40 -11.61
N ARG A 449 16.27 -36.74 -11.85
CA ARG A 449 17.53 -37.45 -12.16
C ARG A 449 18.07 -38.21 -10.95
N LEU A 450 17.97 -37.62 -9.76
CA LEU A 450 18.35 -38.30 -8.51
C LEU A 450 17.48 -39.52 -8.27
N SER A 451 16.16 -39.41 -8.40
CA SER A 451 15.24 -40.54 -8.24
C SER A 451 15.48 -41.64 -9.27
N VAL A 452 15.75 -41.28 -10.54
CA VAL A 452 16.15 -42.25 -11.58
C VAL A 452 17.46 -42.94 -11.21
N ARG A 453 18.44 -42.21 -10.65
CA ARG A 453 19.71 -42.78 -10.21
C ARG A 453 19.53 -43.73 -9.02
N GLU A 454 18.71 -43.36 -8.06
CA GLU A 454 18.36 -44.20 -6.91
C GLU A 454 17.62 -45.45 -7.35
N ALA A 455 16.67 -45.33 -8.30
CA ALA A 455 15.98 -46.47 -8.90
C ALA A 455 16.93 -47.43 -9.62
N LYS A 456 17.93 -46.91 -10.36
CA LYS A 456 18.97 -47.74 -10.98
C LYS A 456 19.80 -48.48 -9.93
N ASN A 457 20.22 -47.81 -8.87
CA ASN A 457 20.97 -48.46 -7.78
C ASN A 457 20.13 -49.55 -7.09
N SER A 458 18.84 -49.31 -6.88
CA SER A 458 17.90 -50.29 -6.32
C SER A 458 17.72 -51.52 -7.23
N LYS A 459 17.66 -51.30 -8.56
CA LYS A 459 17.62 -52.39 -9.54
C LYS A 459 18.88 -53.26 -9.49
N THR A 460 20.06 -52.65 -9.37
CA THR A 460 21.32 -53.39 -9.22
C THR A 460 21.35 -54.21 -7.93
N LEU A 461 20.89 -53.64 -6.81
CA LEU A 461 20.83 -54.36 -5.54
C LEU A 461 19.86 -55.55 -5.60
N THR A 462 18.71 -55.38 -6.26
CA THR A 462 17.73 -56.45 -6.47
C THR A 462 18.32 -57.58 -7.32
N PHE A 463 19.07 -57.25 -8.37
CA PHE A 463 19.77 -58.23 -9.19
C PHE A 463 20.80 -59.03 -8.39
N VAL A 464 21.59 -58.37 -7.53
CA VAL A 464 22.55 -59.03 -6.62
C VAL A 464 21.81 -59.97 -5.66
N GLY A 465 20.71 -59.52 -5.05
CA GLY A 465 19.88 -60.36 -4.16
C GLY A 465 19.32 -61.60 -4.85
N LEU A 466 18.85 -61.47 -6.10
CA LEU A 466 18.32 -62.58 -6.90
C LEU A 466 19.36 -63.68 -7.18
N VAL A 467 20.65 -63.32 -7.27
CA VAL A 467 21.73 -64.29 -7.49
C VAL A 467 22.14 -64.96 -6.18
N PHE A 468 22.33 -64.19 -5.11
CA PHE A 468 22.89 -64.72 -3.86
C PHE A 468 21.89 -65.50 -3.00
N ILE A 469 20.59 -65.15 -3.01
CA ILE A 469 19.60 -65.83 -2.16
C ILE A 469 19.47 -67.33 -2.50
N PRO A 470 19.30 -67.75 -3.77
CA PRO A 470 19.20 -69.16 -4.12
C PRO A 470 20.50 -69.92 -3.86
N LEU A 471 21.66 -69.30 -4.16
CA LEU A 471 22.98 -69.89 -3.92
C LEU A 471 23.28 -70.09 -2.43
N ALA A 472 22.93 -69.10 -1.59
CA ALA A 472 23.09 -69.21 -0.15
C ALA A 472 22.18 -70.28 0.45
N TYR A 473 20.93 -70.39 -0.03
CA TYR A 473 20.00 -71.42 0.42
C TYR A 473 20.50 -72.83 0.08
N THR A 474 20.95 -73.07 -1.15
CA THR A 474 21.49 -74.39 -1.53
C THR A 474 22.77 -74.70 -0.79
N CYS A 475 23.66 -73.72 -0.61
CA CYS A 475 24.87 -73.88 0.20
C CYS A 475 24.53 -74.27 1.66
N ALA A 476 23.58 -73.57 2.28
CA ALA A 476 23.14 -73.88 3.65
C ALA A 476 22.50 -75.27 3.75
N LEU A 477 21.63 -75.64 2.80
CA LEU A 477 20.96 -76.94 2.78
C LEU A 477 21.95 -78.10 2.65
N PHE A 478 22.90 -78.02 1.72
CA PHE A 478 23.89 -79.09 1.51
C PHE A 478 25.01 -79.09 2.55
N SER A 479 25.29 -77.96 3.21
CA SER A 479 26.23 -77.89 4.34
C SER A 479 25.77 -78.65 5.60
N MET A 480 24.48 -79.03 5.68
CA MET A 480 23.94 -79.76 6.82
C MET A 480 24.31 -81.25 6.84
N SER A 481 24.91 -81.78 5.76
CA SER A 481 25.22 -83.20 5.61
C SER A 481 26.65 -83.43 5.17
N ASP A 482 27.34 -84.38 5.79
CA ASP A 482 28.79 -84.59 5.60
C ASP A 482 29.14 -85.10 4.19
N GLU A 483 28.21 -85.78 3.50
CA GLU A 483 28.43 -86.38 2.18
C GLU A 483 28.59 -85.38 1.03
N TYR A 484 28.03 -84.17 1.19
CA TYR A 484 27.99 -83.13 0.15
C TYR A 484 28.98 -81.99 0.40
N ARG A 485 29.84 -82.12 1.41
CA ARG A 485 30.90 -81.16 1.71
C ARG A 485 31.90 -81.01 0.56
N PRO A 486 32.57 -79.85 0.43
CA PRO A 486 33.61 -79.64 -0.57
C PRO A 486 34.71 -80.71 -0.43
N GLY A 487 34.96 -81.46 -1.50
CA GLY A 487 35.88 -82.61 -1.52
C GLY A 487 35.22 -83.98 -1.30
N GLY A 488 33.93 -84.02 -0.97
CA GLY A 488 33.12 -85.25 -0.87
C GLY A 488 32.67 -85.80 -2.21
N ARG A 489 32.32 -87.10 -2.25
CA ARG A 489 31.90 -87.82 -3.47
C ARG A 489 30.62 -87.23 -4.09
N GLY A 490 29.79 -86.54 -3.30
CA GLY A 490 28.53 -85.91 -3.72
C GLY A 490 28.60 -84.42 -4.07
N PHE A 491 29.77 -83.78 -4.03
CA PHE A 491 29.89 -82.31 -4.21
C PHE A 491 29.30 -81.78 -5.53
N TRP A 492 29.32 -82.57 -6.60
CA TRP A 492 28.75 -82.15 -7.89
C TRP A 492 27.23 -81.90 -7.84
N VAL A 493 26.50 -82.54 -6.91
CA VAL A 493 25.04 -82.38 -6.73
C VAL A 493 24.66 -80.94 -6.36
N TYR A 494 25.54 -80.20 -5.67
CA TYR A 494 25.36 -78.78 -5.40
C TYR A 494 25.22 -77.96 -6.69
N TRP A 495 26.10 -78.15 -7.67
CA TRP A 495 26.07 -77.40 -8.93
C TRP A 495 24.85 -77.74 -9.78
N VAL A 496 24.46 -79.02 -9.78
CA VAL A 496 23.30 -79.52 -10.54
C VAL A 496 21.98 -79.00 -9.99
N THR A 497 21.91 -78.68 -8.69
CA THR A 497 20.70 -78.15 -8.06
C THR A 497 20.69 -76.62 -7.99
N ALA A 498 21.84 -76.00 -7.75
CA ALA A 498 21.97 -74.55 -7.62
C ALA A 498 21.77 -73.79 -8.94
N LEU A 499 22.34 -74.28 -10.05
CA LEU A 499 22.22 -73.60 -11.35
C LEU A 499 20.78 -73.58 -11.89
N PRO A 500 20.02 -74.70 -11.91
CA PRO A 500 18.63 -74.68 -12.35
C PRO A 500 17.73 -73.86 -11.43
N LEU A 501 17.96 -73.89 -10.11
CA LEU A 501 17.21 -73.08 -9.17
C LEU A 501 17.42 -71.58 -9.42
N MET A 502 18.66 -71.17 -9.69
CA MET A 502 18.99 -69.78 -10.04
C MET A 502 18.31 -69.36 -11.35
N VAL A 503 18.37 -70.21 -12.39
CA VAL A 503 17.69 -69.95 -13.68
C VAL A 503 16.17 -69.88 -13.52
N LEU A 504 15.58 -70.73 -12.66
CA LEU A 504 14.15 -70.71 -12.38
C LEU A 504 13.73 -69.43 -11.69
N VAL A 505 14.42 -69.02 -10.61
CA VAL A 505 14.13 -67.78 -9.89
C VAL A 505 14.31 -66.57 -10.81
N PHE A 506 15.37 -66.55 -11.62
CA PHE A 506 15.58 -65.51 -12.62
C PHE A 506 14.49 -65.51 -13.70
N GLY A 507 14.08 -66.68 -14.19
CA GLY A 507 13.03 -66.84 -15.19
C GLY A 507 11.65 -66.41 -14.70
N VAL A 508 11.29 -66.76 -13.46
CA VAL A 508 10.03 -66.32 -12.82
C VAL A 508 10.02 -64.82 -12.64
N THR A 509 11.10 -64.24 -12.09
CA THR A 509 11.17 -62.79 -11.87
C THR A 509 11.21 -61.99 -13.18
N TRP A 510 11.89 -62.49 -14.21
CA TRP A 510 11.86 -61.92 -15.56
C TRP A 510 10.47 -62.00 -16.18
N GLY A 511 9.78 -63.13 -16.04
CA GLY A 511 8.41 -63.33 -16.49
C GLY A 511 7.42 -62.39 -15.78
N MET A 512 7.57 -62.20 -14.47
CA MET A 512 6.77 -61.25 -13.69
C MET A 512 7.05 -59.80 -14.11
N GLN A 513 8.31 -59.43 -14.36
CA GLN A 513 8.67 -58.09 -14.83
C GLN A 513 8.13 -57.79 -16.22
N ARG A 514 8.05 -58.79 -17.10
CA ARG A 514 7.58 -58.62 -18.49
C ARG A 514 6.05 -58.64 -18.61
N GLY A 515 5.36 -59.26 -17.65
CA GLY A 515 3.90 -59.36 -17.62
C GLY A 515 3.18 -58.28 -16.81
N TRP A 516 3.91 -57.37 -16.15
CA TRP A 516 3.35 -56.24 -15.42
C TRP A 516 3.32 -54.99 -16.31
N ASP A 517 2.14 -54.65 -16.85
CA ASP A 517 1.92 -53.35 -17.50
C ASP A 517 1.83 -52.24 -16.45
N GLU A 518 2.15 -50.98 -16.83
CA GLU A 518 2.17 -49.78 -15.97
C GLU A 518 0.86 -49.51 -15.19
N VAL A 519 -0.23 -50.23 -15.51
CA VAL A 519 -1.56 -50.11 -14.89
C VAL A 519 -1.90 -51.27 -13.95
N GLY A 520 -0.93 -52.14 -13.61
CA GLY A 520 -1.09 -53.18 -12.60
C GLY A 520 -2.00 -54.35 -13.01
N ARG A 521 -2.25 -54.54 -14.31
CA ARG A 521 -2.96 -55.72 -14.84
C ARG A 521 -1.97 -56.68 -15.50
N TRP A 522 -2.22 -57.96 -15.35
CA TRP A 522 -1.41 -59.02 -15.96
C TRP A 522 -1.89 -59.26 -17.40
N GLY A 523 -1.07 -58.90 -18.38
CA GLY A 523 -1.43 -58.98 -19.80
C GLY A 523 -0.33 -59.62 -20.65
N TRP A 524 -0.55 -60.84 -21.13
CA TRP A 524 0.34 -61.49 -22.11
C TRP A 524 -0.02 -61.02 -23.52
N GLY A 525 0.19 -59.73 -23.80
CA GLY A 525 -0.15 -59.08 -25.07
C GLY A 525 1.00 -59.08 -26.08
N SER A 526 1.13 -60.18 -26.83
CA SER A 526 1.60 -60.25 -28.23
C SER A 526 2.80 -59.38 -28.67
N LEU A 527 3.95 -60.06 -28.83
CA LEU A 527 4.93 -59.79 -29.87
C LEU A 527 4.25 -59.67 -31.25
N ARG A 528 4.01 -58.46 -31.74
CA ARG A 528 3.88 -58.18 -33.17
C ARG A 528 4.37 -56.77 -33.45
N GLY A 529 5.45 -56.70 -34.24
CA GLY A 529 5.96 -55.43 -34.74
C GLY A 529 4.89 -54.69 -35.51
N ASN A 530 4.88 -53.37 -35.38
CA ASN A 530 4.18 -52.50 -36.30
C ASN A 530 5.17 -51.47 -36.83
N GLU A 531 5.70 -51.75 -38.02
CA GLU A 531 6.15 -50.71 -38.92
C GLU A 531 4.95 -49.83 -39.28
N GLY A 532 5.16 -48.51 -39.25
CA GLY A 532 4.45 -47.55 -40.09
C GLY A 532 3.10 -47.03 -39.61
N VAL A 533 3.08 -45.79 -39.10
CA VAL A 533 2.21 -44.74 -39.66
C VAL A 533 3.00 -43.42 -39.66
N GLY A 534 3.34 -42.94 -40.86
CA GLY A 534 3.74 -41.57 -41.09
C GLY A 534 2.54 -40.66 -41.39
N SER A 535 2.85 -39.37 -41.55
CA SER A 535 1.98 -38.23 -41.90
C SER A 535 1.33 -37.55 -40.69
N GLY A 536 1.56 -36.27 -40.38
CA GLY A 536 2.18 -35.19 -41.14
C GLY A 536 1.36 -33.91 -40.89
N LYS A 537 2.01 -32.80 -40.54
CA LYS A 537 1.65 -31.46 -41.05
C LYS A 537 2.69 -30.40 -40.67
N LYS A 538 3.42 -29.97 -41.70
CA LYS A 538 3.98 -28.63 -41.85
C LYS A 538 2.84 -27.65 -42.17
N GLY A 539 2.97 -26.41 -41.69
CA GLY A 539 2.48 -25.18 -42.31
C GLY A 539 0.99 -24.86 -42.19
N ASN A 540 0.64 -23.92 -41.31
CA ASN A 540 0.51 -22.51 -41.67
C ASN A 540 0.69 -21.62 -40.44
#